data_AF-A0A0S7X499-F1
#
_entry.id   AF-A0A0S7X499-F1
#
_cell.length_a   1.000
_cell.length_b   1.000
_cell.length_c   1.000
_cell.angle_alpha   90.00
_cell.angle_beta   90.00
_cell.angle_gamma   90.00
#
_symmetry.space_group_name_H-M   'P 1'
#
loop_
_entity.id
_entity.type
_entity.pdbx_description
1 polymer ?
#
loop_
_entity_poly.entity_id
_entity_poly.type
_entity_poly.pdbx_seq_one_letter_code
_entity_poly.pdbx_strand_id
1 'polypeptide(L)'
;MYDENRDFESLRLQIVARLSLKEILNNTICDSPLLRVTFYLKNMIPRFKRVRKVINQYLTKAQFLEEHNRLSPLNLRATISLLSRFRIEKASLFKDDNWSIHKLRKPFILWLTSLSLDKKKI
;
A
#
# COMPACT_ATOMS: atom_id res chain seq x y z
N MET A 1 -7.96 -1.77 49.06
CA MET A 1 -9.23 -1.09 48.77
C MET A 1 -8.90 0.08 47.87
N TYR A 2 -8.88 -0.15 46.54
CA TYR A 2 -8.53 0.87 45.55
C TYR A 2 -9.84 1.46 45.00
N ASP A 3 -9.94 2.79 45.09
CA ASP A 3 -11.12 3.59 44.78
C ASP A 3 -11.21 3.84 43.27
N GLU A 4 -12.02 3.03 42.58
CA GLU A 4 -12.28 3.11 41.14
C GLU A 4 -12.93 4.43 40.70
N ASN A 5 -13.42 5.27 41.62
CA ASN A 5 -14.09 6.53 41.26
C ASN A 5 -13.16 7.65 40.80
N ARG A 6 -11.87 7.63 41.17
CA ARG A 6 -10.92 8.68 40.75
C ARG A 6 -10.54 8.60 39.28
N ASP A 7 -10.50 7.40 38.71
CA ASP A 7 -10.10 7.19 37.32
C ASP A 7 -11.20 7.60 36.34
N PHE A 8 -12.47 7.43 36.72
CA PHE A 8 -13.61 7.88 35.92
C PHE A 8 -13.70 9.41 35.83
N GLU A 9 -13.49 10.12 36.94
CA GLU A 9 -13.50 11.59 36.92
C GLU A 9 -12.29 12.18 36.19
N SER A 10 -11.13 11.53 36.27
CA SER A 10 -9.96 11.86 35.43
C SER A 10 -10.27 11.72 33.93
N LEU A 11 -10.97 10.65 33.54
CA LEU A 11 -11.37 10.44 32.14
C LEU A 11 -12.38 11.48 31.68
N ARG A 12 -13.35 11.85 32.53
CA ARG A 12 -14.36 12.87 32.23
C ARG A 12 -13.73 14.25 32.06
N LEU A 13 -12.82 14.65 32.95
CA LEU A 13 -12.07 15.90 32.83
C LEU A 13 -11.22 15.93 31.55
N GLN A 14 -10.59 14.81 31.17
CA GLN A 14 -9.85 14.72 29.91
C GLN A 14 -10.74 14.84 28.67
N ILE A 15 -11.96 14.28 28.71
CA ILE A 15 -12.92 14.37 27.61
C ILE A 15 -13.43 15.81 27.48
N VAL A 16 -13.80 16.44 28.58
CA VAL A 16 -14.29 17.84 28.59
C VAL A 16 -13.20 18.80 28.11
N ALA A 17 -11.95 18.65 28.61
CA ALA A 17 -10.82 19.46 28.15
C ALA A 17 -10.56 19.29 26.64
N ARG A 18 -10.70 18.07 26.11
CA ARG A 18 -10.56 17.79 24.67
C ARG A 18 -11.67 18.41 23.84
N LEU A 19 -12.90 18.46 24.34
CA LEU A 19 -14.03 19.06 23.64
C LEU A 19 -13.92 20.60 23.66
N SER A 20 -13.58 21.21 24.79
CA SER A 20 -13.31 22.66 24.85
C SER A 20 -12.16 23.09 23.94
N LEU A 21 -11.07 22.32 23.86
CA LEU A 21 -9.96 22.63 22.95
C LEU A 21 -10.39 22.57 21.48
N LYS A 22 -11.27 21.63 21.10
CA LYS A 22 -11.82 21.56 19.74
C LYS A 22 -12.68 22.77 19.40
N GLU A 23 -13.45 23.25 20.38
CA GLU A 23 -14.34 24.39 20.20
C GLU A 23 -13.56 25.71 20.09
N ILE A 24 -12.49 25.87 20.87
CA ILE A 24 -11.54 26.99 20.75
C ILE A 24 -10.80 26.97 19.40
N LEU A 25 -10.42 25.80 18.90
CA LEU A 25 -9.79 25.63 17.58
C LEU A 25 -10.74 25.98 16.42
N ASN A 26 -12.03 25.72 16.57
CA ASN A 26 -13.02 26.06 15.54
C ASN A 26 -13.40 27.55 15.55
N ASN A 27 -13.37 28.22 16.70
CA ASN A 27 -13.71 29.64 16.81
C ASN A 27 -12.55 30.60 16.47
N THR A 28 -11.33 30.09 16.28
CA THR A 28 -10.18 30.84 15.76
C THR A 28 -10.04 30.74 14.24
N ILE A 29 -11.06 30.21 13.54
CA ILE A 29 -11.17 30.24 12.08
C ILE A 29 -11.51 31.68 11.66
N CYS A 30 -10.50 32.53 11.70
CA CYS A 30 -10.48 33.86 11.08
C CYS A 30 -9.21 33.94 10.23
N ASP A 31 -9.39 33.74 8.92
CA ASP A 31 -8.55 34.17 7.79
C ASP A 31 -7.04 34.30 8.00
N SER A 32 -6.38 33.18 8.32
CA SER A 32 -4.91 33.07 8.27
C SER A 32 -4.46 32.41 6.96
N PRO A 33 -3.67 33.10 6.09
CA PRO A 33 -3.07 32.53 4.87
C PRO A 33 -2.20 31.29 5.12
N LEU A 34 -1.73 31.08 6.36
CA LEU A 34 -0.89 29.95 6.74
C LEU A 34 -1.65 28.62 6.73
N LEU A 35 -2.98 28.64 6.87
CA LEU A 35 -3.81 27.42 6.76
C LEU A 35 -3.95 26.91 5.33
N ARG A 36 -3.83 27.80 4.33
CA ARG A 36 -3.84 27.39 2.92
C ARG A 36 -2.63 26.52 2.60
N VAL A 37 -1.45 26.91 3.08
CA VAL A 37 -0.19 26.18 2.85
C VAL A 37 -0.20 24.82 3.55
N THR A 38 -0.72 24.73 4.78
CA THR A 38 -0.82 23.43 5.49
C THR A 38 -1.86 22.51 4.88
N PHE A 39 -2.94 23.02 4.30
CA PHE A 39 -3.91 22.21 3.54
C PHE A 39 -3.27 21.61 2.28
N TYR A 40 -2.48 22.38 1.52
CA TYR A 40 -1.80 21.84 0.33
C TYR A 40 -0.73 20.81 0.70
N LEU A 41 0.10 21.04 1.73
CA LEU A 41 1.12 20.07 2.14
C LEU A 41 0.52 18.79 2.75
N LYS A 42 -0.55 18.89 3.54
CA LYS A 42 -1.22 17.73 4.16
C LYS A 42 -1.93 16.83 3.14
N ASN A 43 -2.31 17.39 1.98
CA ASN A 43 -2.93 16.64 0.88
C ASN A 43 -1.93 16.18 -0.19
N MET A 44 -0.71 16.73 -0.22
CA MET A 44 0.35 16.31 -1.14
C MET A 44 1.31 15.26 -0.58
N ILE A 45 1.28 14.94 0.72
CA ILE A 45 1.99 13.78 1.26
C ILE A 45 1.25 12.53 0.79
N PRO A 46 1.83 11.69 -0.09
CA PRO A 46 1.26 10.40 -0.39
C PRO A 46 1.22 9.65 0.93
N ARG A 47 0.01 9.39 1.47
CA ARG A 47 -0.14 8.47 2.58
C ARG A 47 0.35 7.13 2.05
N PHE A 48 1.62 6.80 2.29
CA PHE A 48 2.18 5.49 2.02
C PHE A 48 1.31 4.51 2.79
N LYS A 49 0.28 3.97 2.11
CA LYS A 49 -0.54 2.89 2.64
C LYS A 49 0.47 1.82 3.00
N ARG A 50 0.59 1.53 4.30
CA ARG A 50 1.53 0.55 4.84
C ARG A 50 1.24 -0.76 4.11
N VAL A 51 2.01 -1.03 3.05
CA VAL A 51 1.83 -2.22 2.22
C VAL A 51 2.05 -3.37 3.17
N ARG A 52 1.02 -4.21 3.37
CA ARG A 52 1.17 -5.44 4.17
C ARG A 52 2.39 -6.15 3.60
N LYS A 53 3.43 -6.28 4.43
CA LYS A 53 4.68 -6.94 4.08
C LYS A 53 4.28 -8.37 3.72
N VAL A 54 4.24 -8.70 2.42
CA VAL A 54 3.93 -10.06 1.98
C VAL A 54 5.01 -10.95 2.57
N ILE A 55 4.61 -11.78 3.52
CA ILE A 55 5.48 -12.43 4.51
C ILE A 55 6.25 -13.60 3.88
N ASN A 56 5.78 -14.15 2.76
CA ASN A 56 6.43 -15.30 2.15
C ASN A 56 7.41 -14.88 1.05
N GLN A 57 8.70 -14.92 1.38
CA GLN A 57 9.80 -14.70 0.45
C GLN A 57 10.00 -15.89 -0.51
N TYR A 58 9.40 -17.04 -0.15
CA TYR A 58 9.43 -18.29 -0.89
C TYR A 58 8.02 -18.69 -1.30
N LEU A 59 7.72 -18.57 -2.58
CA LEU A 59 6.42 -18.93 -3.12
C LEU A 59 6.59 -19.99 -4.20
N THR A 60 5.58 -20.84 -4.32
CA THR A 60 5.41 -21.67 -5.51
C THR A 60 4.97 -20.81 -6.69
N LYS A 61 5.17 -21.32 -7.91
CA LYS A 61 4.71 -20.66 -9.15
C LYS A 61 3.22 -20.29 -9.12
N ALA A 62 2.38 -21.16 -8.57
CA ALA A 62 0.94 -20.95 -8.48
C ALA A 62 0.59 -19.83 -7.48
N GLN A 63 1.22 -19.82 -6.31
CA GLN A 63 1.03 -18.78 -5.31
C GLN A 63 1.53 -17.41 -5.81
N PHE A 64 2.65 -17.38 -6.53
CA PHE A 64 3.13 -16.16 -7.18
C PHE A 64 2.10 -15.61 -8.18
N LEU A 65 1.49 -16.48 -8.99
CA LEU A 65 0.48 -16.08 -9.96
C LEU A 65 -0.74 -15.46 -9.28
N GLU A 66 -1.26 -16.14 -8.26
CA GLU A 66 -2.43 -15.69 -7.51
C GLU A 66 -2.16 -14.32 -6.89
N GLU A 67 -1.04 -14.15 -6.21
CA GLU A 67 -0.67 -12.90 -5.56
C GLU A 67 -0.40 -11.79 -6.59
N HIS A 68 0.26 -12.10 -7.71
CA HIS A 68 0.44 -11.15 -8.80
C HIS A 68 -0.91 -10.67 -9.35
N ASN A 69 -1.83 -11.59 -9.63
CA ASN A 69 -3.15 -11.27 -10.19
C ASN A 69 -4.03 -10.50 -9.20
N ARG A 70 -3.92 -10.79 -7.90
CA ARG A 70 -4.60 -10.06 -6.83
C ARG A 70 -4.12 -8.61 -6.74
N LEU A 71 -2.82 -8.38 -6.95
CA LEU A 71 -2.20 -7.06 -6.86
C LEU A 71 -2.20 -6.28 -8.18
N SER A 72 -2.60 -6.91 -9.28
CA SER A 72 -2.50 -6.32 -10.62
C SER A 72 -3.87 -5.92 -11.16
N PRO A 73 -3.95 -4.81 -11.92
CA PRO A 73 -5.17 -4.44 -12.62
C PRO A 73 -5.55 -5.50 -13.66
N LEU A 74 -6.81 -5.50 -14.10
CA LEU A 74 -7.36 -6.51 -15.02
C LEU A 74 -6.52 -6.70 -16.29
N ASN A 75 -5.97 -5.62 -16.85
CA ASN A 75 -5.14 -5.64 -18.05
C ASN A 75 -3.73 -6.24 -17.86
N LEU A 76 -3.29 -6.43 -16.62
CA LEU A 76 -1.98 -7.01 -16.28
C LEU A 76 -2.10 -8.37 -15.57
N ARG A 77 -3.30 -8.95 -15.57
CA ARG A 77 -3.49 -10.33 -15.10
C ARG A 77 -2.80 -11.28 -16.07
N ALA A 78 -2.12 -12.26 -15.50
CA ALA A 78 -1.36 -13.24 -16.24
C ALA A 78 -1.96 -14.64 -16.09
N THR A 79 -1.46 -15.57 -16.88
CA THR A 79 -1.78 -17.01 -16.83
C THR A 79 -0.51 -17.81 -16.52
N ILE A 80 -0.69 -19.08 -16.15
CA ILE A 80 0.43 -20.01 -15.90
C ILE A 80 1.35 -20.13 -17.11
N SER A 81 0.80 -20.11 -18.33
CA SER A 81 1.56 -20.20 -19.57
C SER A 81 2.49 -19.00 -19.76
N LEU A 82 2.04 -17.79 -19.41
CA LEU A 82 2.88 -16.59 -19.45
C LEU A 82 4.04 -16.67 -18.45
N LEU A 83 3.80 -17.23 -17.27
CA LEU A 83 4.87 -17.48 -16.29
C LEU A 83 5.88 -18.51 -16.77
N SER A 84 5.43 -19.59 -17.42
CA SER A 84 6.33 -20.57 -18.04
C SER A 84 7.23 -19.89 -19.08
N ARG A 85 6.64 -19.09 -19.95
CA ARG A 85 7.36 -18.37 -21.00
C ARG A 85 8.35 -17.36 -20.42
N PHE A 86 7.93 -16.58 -19.42
CA PHE A 86 8.80 -15.66 -18.70
C PHE A 86 10.01 -16.37 -18.10
N ARG A 87 9.82 -17.54 -17.49
CA ARG A 87 10.91 -18.33 -16.91
C ARG A 87 11.92 -18.78 -17.96
N ILE A 88 11.47 -19.17 -19.15
CA ILE A 88 12.34 -19.58 -20.26
C ILE A 88 13.12 -18.36 -20.78
N GLU A 89 12.42 -17.26 -21.09
CA GLU A 89 13.04 -16.07 -21.69
C GLU A 89 13.96 -15.31 -20.75
N LYS A 90 13.65 -15.33 -19.44
CA LYS A 90 14.38 -14.61 -18.40
C LYS A 90 15.00 -15.57 -17.38
N ALA A 91 15.48 -16.73 -17.85
CA ALA A 91 16.10 -17.75 -17.00
C ALA A 91 17.22 -17.19 -16.09
N SER A 92 17.97 -16.19 -16.56
CA SER A 92 19.03 -15.53 -15.78
C SER A 92 18.54 -14.78 -14.52
N LEU A 93 17.25 -14.46 -14.42
CA LEU A 93 16.67 -13.86 -13.22
C LEU A 93 16.36 -14.90 -12.14
N PHE A 94 16.33 -16.18 -12.49
CA PHE A 94 16.06 -17.29 -11.60
C PHE A 94 17.39 -17.92 -11.19
N LYS A 95 17.82 -17.65 -9.95
CA LYS A 95 19.00 -18.32 -9.36
C LYS A 95 18.64 -19.70 -8.78
N ASP A 96 17.38 -19.87 -8.44
CA ASP A 96 16.77 -21.02 -7.79
C ASP A 96 15.33 -21.21 -8.30
N ASP A 97 14.67 -22.28 -7.86
CA ASP A 97 13.25 -22.54 -8.16
C ASP A 97 12.27 -21.62 -7.41
N ASN A 98 12.77 -20.57 -6.76
CA ASN A 98 11.99 -19.71 -5.89
C ASN A 98 11.26 -18.60 -6.67
N TRP A 99 9.93 -18.55 -6.53
CA TRP A 99 9.10 -17.50 -7.12
C TRP A 99 8.90 -16.29 -6.19
N SER A 100 9.99 -15.59 -5.85
CA SER A 100 9.89 -14.45 -4.93
C SER A 100 9.13 -13.25 -5.51
N ILE A 101 8.02 -12.86 -4.88
CA ILE A 101 7.20 -11.71 -5.30
C ILE A 101 8.01 -10.41 -5.35
N HIS A 102 8.85 -10.15 -4.35
CA HIS A 102 9.62 -8.90 -4.27
C HIS A 102 10.67 -8.77 -5.38
N LYS A 103 11.23 -9.90 -5.83
CA LYS A 103 12.29 -9.92 -6.85
C LYS A 103 11.72 -10.01 -8.27
N LEU A 104 10.76 -10.90 -8.49
CA LEU A 104 10.32 -11.27 -9.84
C LEU A 104 9.13 -10.46 -10.34
N ARG A 105 8.28 -9.91 -9.45
CA ARG A 105 7.05 -9.22 -9.87
C ARG A 105 7.32 -8.01 -10.76
N LYS A 106 8.30 -7.18 -10.38
CA LYS A 106 8.64 -5.97 -11.16
C LYS A 106 9.23 -6.33 -12.54
N PRO A 107 10.23 -7.22 -12.66
CA PRO A 107 10.68 -7.73 -13.95
C PRO A 107 9.57 -8.38 -14.78
N PHE A 108 8.68 -9.13 -14.13
CA PHE A 108 7.57 -9.81 -14.80
C PHE A 108 6.56 -8.81 -15.39
N ILE A 109 6.17 -7.78 -14.64
CA ILE A 109 5.28 -6.71 -15.14
C ILE A 109 5.93 -6.00 -16.32
N LEU A 110 7.22 -5.64 -16.21
CA LEU A 110 7.94 -4.97 -17.29
C LEU A 110 7.92 -5.83 -18.57
N TRP A 111 8.25 -7.11 -18.45
CA TRP A 111 8.20 -8.06 -19.56
C TRP A 111 6.78 -8.21 -20.15
N LEU A 112 5.75 -8.31 -19.31
CA LEU A 112 4.37 -8.41 -19.75
C LEU A 112 3.89 -7.17 -20.51
N THR A 113 4.32 -5.98 -20.06
CA THR A 113 4.04 -4.72 -20.75
C THR A 113 4.76 -4.62 -22.10
N SER A 114 6.00 -5.13 -22.20
CA SER A 114 6.72 -5.19 -23.48
C SER A 114 6.00 -6.08 -24.49
N LEU A 115 5.53 -7.27 -24.07
CA LEU A 115 4.75 -8.14 -24.95
C LEU A 115 3.46 -7.51 -25.46
N SER A 116 2.80 -6.69 -24.63
CA SER A 116 1.55 -6.01 -24.99
C SER A 116 1.77 -4.88 -26.00
N LEU A 117 2.95 -4.25 -25.96
CA LEU A 117 3.34 -3.23 -26.93
C LEU A 117 3.59 -3.84 -28.32
N ASP A 118 4.23 -5.00 -28.37
CA ASP A 118 4.53 -5.70 -29.63
C ASP A 118 3.26 -6.20 -30.33
N LYS A 119 2.24 -6.62 -29.56
CA LYS A 119 0.93 -7.03 -30.12
C LYS A 119 0.13 -5.89 -30.75
N LYS A 120 0.47 -4.63 -30.46
CA LYS A 120 -0.23 -3.44 -30.98
C LYS A 120 0.33 -2.92 -32.29
N LYS A 121 1.40 -3.54 -32.81
CA LYS A 121 2.08 -3.20 -34.07
C LYS A 121 1.64 -4.06 -35.27
N ILE A 122 0.60 -4.88 -35.12
CA ILE A 122 0.00 -5.69 -36.18
C ILE A 122 -1.37 -5.11 -36.52
#